data_AF-A0A678TQ29-F1
#
_entry.id   AF-A0A678TQ29-F1
#
_cell.length_a   1.000
_cell.length_b   1.000
_cell.length_c   1.000
_cell.angle_alpha   90.00
_cell.angle_beta   90.00
_cell.angle_gamma   90.00
#
_symmetry.space_group_name_H-M   'P 1'
#
loop_
_entity.id
_entity.type
_entity.pdbx_description
1 polymer ?
#
loop_
_entity_poly.entity_id
_entity_poly.type
_entity_poly.pdbx_seq_one_letter_code
_entity_poly.pdbx_strand_id
1 'polypeptide(L)' 'MPTITNKSSFEDRLAELEQEIELSESPAVSCMIESIRMSFVQGRRGICKFRSWNCS' A
#
# COMPACT_ATOMS: atom_id res chain seq x y z
N MET A 1 11.53 13.38 -8.68
CA MET A 1 10.83 12.59 -7.63
C MET A 1 11.89 11.89 -6.79
N PRO A 2 11.74 11.79 -5.46
CA PRO A 2 12.62 10.91 -4.71
C PRO A 2 12.44 9.51 -5.27
N THR A 3 13.51 8.94 -5.79
CA THR A 3 13.57 7.53 -6.15
C THR A 3 13.51 6.79 -4.83
N ILE A 4 12.29 6.52 -4.35
CA ILE A 4 12.11 5.62 -3.21
C ILE A 4 12.48 4.25 -3.76
N THR A 5 13.76 3.93 -3.66
CA THR A 5 14.34 2.62 -3.98
C THR A 5 13.94 1.67 -2.84
N ASN A 6 12.64 1.52 -2.61
CA ASN A 6 12.15 0.46 -1.72
C ASN A 6 12.35 -0.84 -2.47
N LYS A 7 13.37 -1.59 -2.03
CA LYS A 7 13.68 -2.94 -2.53
C LYS A 7 12.66 -3.98 -2.06
N SER A 8 11.86 -3.66 -1.05
CA SER A 8 10.84 -4.56 -0.51
C SER A 8 9.61 -4.63 -1.42
N SER A 9 9.01 -5.83 -1.48
CA SER A 9 7.79 -6.07 -2.23
C SER A 9 6.64 -5.23 -1.66
N PHE A 10 5.57 -5.08 -2.45
CA PHE A 10 4.35 -4.44 -1.97
C PHE A 10 3.79 -5.14 -0.73
N GLU A 11 3.82 -6.47 -0.72
CA GLU A 11 3.29 -7.25 0.42
C GLU A 11 4.17 -7.16 1.66
N ASP A 12 5.50 -7.11 1.47
CA ASP A 12 6.44 -6.90 2.57
C ASP A 12 6.15 -5.58 3.28
N ARG A 13 5.86 -4.52 2.51
CA ARG A 13 5.56 -3.18 3.04
C ARG A 13 4.22 -3.13 3.77
N LEU A 14 3.22 -3.88 3.32
CA LEU A 14 1.95 -3.99 4.03
C LEU A 14 2.13 -4.78 5.33
N ALA A 15 2.95 -5.83 5.33
CA ALA A 15 3.28 -6.59 6.53
C ALA A 15 4.09 -5.76 7.55
N GLU A 16 5.03 -4.92 7.09
CA GLU A 16 5.74 -3.96 7.94
C GLU A 16 4.78 -2.99 8.64
N LEU A 17 3.78 -2.46 7.93
CA LEU A 17 2.74 -1.60 8.50
C LEU A 17 1.88 -2.31 9.55
N GLU A 18 1.63 -3.61 9.40
CA GLU A 18 0.91 -4.41 10.39
C GLU A 18 1.74 -4.71 11.65
N GLN A 19 3.07 -4.71 11.53
CA GLN A 19 4.00 -4.95 12.65
C GLN A 19 4.33 -3.66 13.43
N GLU A 20 4.07 -2.49 12.86
CA GLU A 20 4.29 -1.22 13.54
C GLU A 20 3.22 -1.03 14.62
N ILE A 21 3.64 -1.10 15.89
CA ILE A 21 2.73 -1.12 17.05
C ILE A 21 1.81 0.12 17.08
N GLU A 22 2.36 1.31 16.83
CA GLU A 22 1.58 2.55 16.89
C GLU A 22 0.50 2.64 15.81
N LEU A 23 0.78 2.13 14.61
CA LEU A 23 -0.19 2.14 13.51
C LEU A 23 -1.14 0.94 13.56
N SER A 24 -0.67 -0.23 13.98
CA SER A 24 -1.47 -1.45 14.06
C SER A 24 -2.56 -1.39 15.13
N GLU A 25 -2.37 -0.60 16.19
CA GLU A 25 -3.40 -0.33 17.20
C GLU A 25 -4.58 0.50 16.66
N SER A 26 -4.41 1.17 15.51
CA SER A 26 -5.46 1.95 14.88
C SER A 26 -6.38 1.08 14.02
N PRO A 27 -7.69 0.96 14.36
CA PRO A 27 -8.64 0.21 13.55
C PRO A 27 -8.75 0.74 12.12
N ALA A 28 -8.54 2.04 11.93
CA ALA A 28 -8.55 2.67 10.61
C ALA A 28 -7.40 2.16 9.72
N VAL A 29 -6.22 1.93 10.31
CA VAL A 29 -5.07 1.39 9.59
C VAL A 29 -5.31 -0.06 9.20
N SER A 30 -5.82 -0.89 10.11
CA SER A 30 -6.15 -2.29 9.80
C SER A 30 -7.17 -2.38 8.68
N CYS A 31 -8.25 -1.59 8.74
CA CYS A 31 -9.26 -1.54 7.67
C CYS A 31 -8.68 -1.04 6.34
N MET A 32 -7.77 -0.06 6.38
CA MET A 32 -7.09 0.44 5.18
C MET A 32 -6.25 -0.66 4.52
N ILE A 33 -5.45 -1.39 5.30
CA ILE A 33 -4.60 -2.49 4.82
C ILE A 33 -5.46 -3.60 4.21
N GLU A 34 -6.55 -3.97 4.87
CA GLU A 34 -7.50 -4.94 4.35
C GLU A 34 -8.14 -4.48 3.03
N SER A 35 -8.60 -3.23 2.96
CA SER A 35 -9.16 -2.63 1.73
C SER A 35 -8.16 -2.67 0.56
N ILE A 36 -6.88 -2.40 0.85
CA ILE A 36 -5.81 -2.49 -0.13
C ILE A 36 -5.64 -3.94 -0.60
N ARG A 37 -5.49 -4.91 0.31
CA ARG A 37 -5.35 -6.34 -0.04
C ARG A 37 -6.51 -6.86 -0.86
N MET A 38 -7.74 -6.50 -0.46
CA MET A 38 -8.96 -6.86 -1.18
C MET A 38 -9.01 -6.33 -2.61
N SER A 39 -8.26 -5.27 -2.92
CA SER A 39 -8.16 -4.73 -4.28
C SER A 39 -7.30 -5.60 -5.22
N PHE A 40 -6.48 -6.52 -4.68
CA PHE A 40 -5.60 -7.40 -5.45
C PHE A 40 -6.06 -8.86 -5.51
N VAL A 41 -7.18 -9.19 -4.86
CA VAL A 41 -7.83 -10.52 -4.98
C VAL A 41 -8.17 -10.81 -6.45
N GLN A 42 -8.12 -12.08 -6.84
CA GLN A 42 -8.41 -12.53 -8.21
C GLN A 42 -9.72 -11.92 -8.76
N GLY A 43 -9.66 -11.35 -9.96
CA GLY A 43 -10.79 -10.66 -10.60
C GLY A 43 -10.93 -9.18 -10.26
N ARG A 44 -10.10 -8.63 -9.36
CA ARG A 44 -10.03 -7.18 -9.07
C ARG A 44 -8.90 -6.51 -9.87
N ARG A 45 -8.98 -5.18 -10.00
CA ARG A 45 -8.09 -4.37 -10.87
C ARG A 45 -6.83 -3.85 -10.17
N GLY A 46 -6.66 -4.12 -8.86
CA GLY A 46 -5.65 -3.45 -8.04
C GLY A 46 -6.01 -1.99 -7.74
N ILE A 47 -5.02 -1.25 -7.22
CA ILE A 47 -5.13 0.19 -6.91
C ILE A 47 -4.49 1.04 -8.01
N CYS A 48 -4.87 2.33 -8.06
CA CYS A 48 -4.28 3.28 -9.00
C CYS A 48 -2.76 3.40 -8.80
N LYS A 49 -1.99 3.32 -9.90
CA LYS A 49 -0.59 3.75 -9.89
C LYS A 49 -0.52 5.27 -9.91
N PHE A 50 0.50 5.83 -9.26
CA PHE A 50 0.83 7.23 -9.42
C PHE A 50 0.99 7.55 -10.92
N ARG A 51 0.27 8.55 -11.40
CA ARG A 51 0.45 9.13 -12.75
C ARG A 51 1.06 10.50 -12.57
N SER A 52 2.32 10.68 -12.97
CA SER A 52 2.81 12.02 -13.28
C SER A 52 2.09 12.47 -14.54
N TRP A 53 1.27 13.52 -14.45
CA TRP A 53 0.92 14.26 -15.65
C TRP A 53 2.24 14.84 -16.15
N ASN A 54 2.63 14.55 -17.39
CA ASN A 54 3.68 15.32 -18.04
C ASN A 54 3.10 16.73 -18.22
N CYS A 55 3.24 17.59 -17.22
CA CYS A 55 3.04 19.02 -17.41
C CYS A 55 4.16 19.45 -18.35
N SER A 56 3.83 19.52 -19.64
CA SER A 56 4.66 20.10 -20.69
C SER A 56 4.97 21.56 -20.40
#